data_AF-A0A6H5GBR7-F1
#
_entry.id   AF-A0A6H5GBR7-F1
#
_cell.length_a   1.000
_cell.length_b   1.000
_cell.length_c   1.000
_cell.angle_alpha   90.00
_cell.angle_beta   90.00
_cell.angle_gamma   90.00
#
_symmetry.space_group_name_H-M   'P 1'
#
loop_
_entity.id
_entity.type
_entity.pdbx_description
1 polymer ?
#
loop_
_entity_poly.entity_id
_entity_poly.type
_entity_poly.pdbx_seq_one_letter_code
_entity_poly.pdbx_strand_id
1 'polypeptide(L)'
;MAGWGQTWSSDSDSDESQTSYHSDDSSESGQTETAVILGQTFHLPQALCDNPEIFKEVFSLETWNNFTNEQRQHLESFLPTFPEYDLEEKANTLGKLFNGETFKFGNPLTTFSNQLRAGYFRPDVARMRSLLRKAQQKESKRAQKWRTFDLLKSVLGSRQRLVDAVVNGEKPKPCPPSVKRRTRTSRSAQNVKARYFQELALLKEEVGESTQSSEDEQYPGA
;
A
#
# COMPACT_ATOMS: atom_id res chain seq x y z
N MET A 1 4.85 24.13 -44.68
CA MET A 1 4.39 22.76 -44.44
C MET A 1 5.62 21.87 -44.40
N ALA A 2 6.05 21.43 -43.22
CA ALA A 2 7.13 20.46 -43.05
C ALA A 2 6.62 19.37 -42.12
N GLY A 3 6.62 18.14 -42.63
CA GLY A 3 5.93 16.99 -42.07
C GLY A 3 6.65 16.40 -40.85
N TRP A 4 5.85 16.02 -39.86
CA TRP A 4 6.26 15.21 -38.74
C TRP A 4 6.28 13.74 -39.18
N GLY A 5 7.47 13.21 -39.46
CA GLY A 5 7.70 11.78 -39.62
C GLY A 5 7.78 11.11 -38.24
N GLN A 6 6.76 10.32 -37.92
CA GLN A 6 6.72 9.43 -36.77
C GLN A 6 7.55 8.19 -37.09
N THR A 7 8.53 7.84 -36.25
CA THR A 7 9.14 6.52 -36.21
C THR A 7 8.90 5.94 -34.82
N TRP A 8 7.91 5.09 -34.67
CA TRP A 8 7.74 4.25 -33.50
C TRP A 8 8.40 2.91 -33.82
N SER A 9 9.55 2.63 -33.19
CA SER A 9 10.12 1.28 -33.21
C SER A 9 9.32 0.41 -32.25
N SER A 10 8.71 -0.63 -32.80
CA SER A 10 8.00 -1.67 -32.06
C SER A 10 9.02 -2.78 -31.77
N ASP A 11 9.62 -2.78 -30.58
CA ASP A 11 10.38 -3.93 -30.11
C ASP A 11 9.38 -4.99 -29.62
N SER A 12 9.40 -6.13 -30.31
CA SER A 12 8.60 -7.31 -30.05
C SER A 12 9.46 -8.29 -29.27
N ASP A 13 9.42 -8.23 -27.94
CA ASP A 13 10.02 -9.26 -27.08
C ASP A 13 9.00 -10.38 -26.84
N SER A 14 9.31 -11.56 -27.40
CA SER A 14 8.61 -12.81 -27.13
C SER A 14 8.91 -13.28 -25.71
N ASP A 15 7.87 -13.43 -24.89
CA ASP A 15 7.96 -14.00 -23.54
C ASP A 15 7.69 -15.52 -23.62
N GLU A 16 8.77 -16.29 -23.73
CA GLU A 16 8.75 -17.76 -23.63
C GLU A 16 8.45 -18.13 -22.17
N SER A 17 7.18 -18.40 -21.89
CA SER A 17 6.70 -18.86 -20.58
C SER A 17 7.20 -20.29 -20.31
N GLN A 18 8.40 -20.43 -19.74
CA GLN A 18 8.82 -21.69 -19.12
C GLN A 18 8.20 -21.81 -17.73
N THR A 19 7.09 -22.54 -17.66
CA THR A 19 6.51 -22.99 -16.39
C THR A 19 7.35 -24.16 -15.87
N SER A 20 8.34 -23.91 -15.02
CA SER A 20 9.01 -24.97 -14.29
C SER A 20 8.10 -25.43 -13.14
N TYR A 21 7.44 -26.57 -13.35
CA TYR A 21 6.79 -27.31 -12.28
C TYR A 21 7.89 -27.83 -11.35
N HIS A 22 8.14 -27.11 -10.25
CA HIS A 22 8.96 -27.61 -9.16
C HIS A 22 8.18 -28.75 -8.50
N SER A 23 8.56 -29.98 -8.80
CA SER A 23 8.21 -31.14 -7.96
C SER A 23 9.10 -31.07 -6.73
N ASP A 24 8.51 -30.74 -5.58
CA ASP A 24 9.16 -30.82 -4.27
C ASP A 24 8.94 -32.22 -3.71
N ASP A 25 9.93 -33.09 -3.93
CA ASP A 25 10.14 -34.31 -3.17
C ASP A 25 11.48 -34.16 -2.47
N SER A 26 11.52 -33.59 -1.26
CA SER A 26 12.67 -33.64 -0.35
C SER A 26 12.34 -33.16 1.06
N SER A 27 12.13 -34.12 1.97
CA SER A 27 12.45 -34.11 3.41
C SER A 27 12.36 -32.78 4.20
N GLU A 28 11.39 -32.72 5.12
CA GLU A 28 11.04 -31.64 6.09
C GLU A 28 12.14 -31.09 7.03
N SER A 29 13.43 -31.36 6.82
CA SER A 29 14.50 -30.84 7.68
C SER A 29 15.48 -29.96 6.90
N GLY A 30 15.24 -28.65 6.88
CA GLY A 30 16.22 -27.65 6.39
C GLY A 30 15.75 -26.67 5.32
N GLN A 31 14.43 -26.56 5.08
CA GLN A 31 13.92 -25.58 4.11
C GLN A 31 14.26 -24.15 4.55
N THR A 32 14.88 -23.38 3.64
CA THR A 32 15.21 -21.97 3.85
C THR A 32 14.43 -21.09 2.89
N GLU A 33 13.90 -19.98 3.38
CA GLU A 33 13.22 -18.97 2.57
C GLU A 33 14.18 -17.84 2.23
N THR A 34 14.15 -17.39 0.98
CA THR A 34 14.95 -16.23 0.54
C THR A 34 14.21 -14.93 0.87
N ALA A 35 14.82 -14.09 1.70
CA ALA A 35 14.28 -12.82 2.15
C ALA A 35 15.22 -11.66 1.79
N VAL A 36 14.67 -10.56 1.26
CA VAL A 36 15.39 -9.31 1.00
C VAL A 36 15.02 -8.29 2.07
N ILE A 37 15.94 -8.05 3.00
CA ILE A 37 15.76 -7.15 4.15
C ILE A 37 16.81 -6.05 4.03
N LEU A 38 16.38 -4.79 4.05
CA LEU A 38 17.26 -3.61 3.92
C LEU A 38 18.18 -3.64 2.68
N GLY A 39 17.76 -4.31 1.61
CA GLY A 39 18.54 -4.44 0.37
C GLY A 39 19.58 -5.57 0.39
N GLN A 40 19.68 -6.33 1.49
CA GLN A 40 20.51 -7.52 1.61
C GLN A 40 19.65 -8.78 1.47
N THR A 41 20.22 -9.82 0.86
CA THR A 41 19.55 -11.12 0.67
C THR A 41 19.97 -12.06 1.78
N PHE A 42 18.98 -12.67 2.45
CA PHE A 42 19.15 -13.62 3.53
C PHE A 42 18.46 -14.93 3.18
N HIS A 43 19.03 -16.05 3.61
CA HIS A 43 18.40 -17.36 3.59
C HIS A 43 18.01 -17.71 5.02
N LEU A 44 16.73 -17.55 5.34
CA LEU A 44 16.21 -17.72 6.70
C LEU A 44 15.64 -19.13 6.85
N PRO A 45 15.87 -19.83 7.98
CA PRO A 45 15.17 -21.08 8.25
C PRO A 45 13.66 -20.85 8.26
N GLN A 46 12.89 -21.67 7.56
CA GLN A 46 11.44 -21.51 7.47
C GLN A 46 10.77 -21.51 8.86
N ALA A 47 11.27 -22.30 9.79
CA ALA A 47 10.79 -22.33 11.17
C ALA A 47 10.86 -20.96 11.87
N LEU A 48 11.83 -20.12 11.53
CA LEU A 48 11.95 -18.75 12.07
C LEU A 48 10.86 -17.82 11.53
N CYS A 49 10.37 -18.09 10.30
CA CYS A 49 9.34 -17.30 9.64
C CYS A 49 7.93 -17.72 10.07
N ASP A 50 7.71 -19.02 10.27
CA ASP A 50 6.38 -19.60 10.55
C ASP A 50 6.04 -19.66 12.05
N ASN A 51 7.03 -19.92 12.91
CA ASN A 51 6.81 -20.12 14.34
C ASN A 51 7.13 -18.85 15.16
N PRO A 52 6.12 -18.18 15.75
CA PRO A 52 6.34 -16.96 16.52
C PRO A 52 7.11 -17.20 17.82
N GLU A 53 7.09 -18.41 18.39
CA GLU A 53 7.81 -18.71 19.63
C GLU A 53 9.32 -18.82 19.39
N ILE A 54 9.73 -19.48 18.29
CA ILE A 54 11.14 -19.52 17.85
C ILE A 54 11.63 -18.10 17.57
N PHE A 55 10.81 -17.30 16.90
CA PHE A 55 11.14 -15.90 16.64
C PHE A 55 11.37 -15.13 17.95
N LYS A 56 10.49 -15.26 18.95
CA LYS A 56 10.64 -14.57 20.24
C LYS A 56 11.88 -15.05 21.01
N GLU A 57 12.19 -16.33 20.97
CA GLU A 57 13.37 -16.90 21.63
C GLU A 57 14.67 -16.32 21.02
N VAL A 58 14.76 -16.30 19.69
CA VAL A 58 15.88 -15.70 18.96
C VAL A 58 15.98 -14.19 19.23
N PHE A 59 14.87 -13.47 19.21
CA PHE A 59 14.80 -12.04 19.48
C PHE A 59 14.40 -11.76 20.93
N SER A 60 15.23 -12.21 21.88
CA SER A 60 15.02 -12.06 23.33
C SER A 60 16.16 -11.29 24.01
N LEU A 61 15.89 -10.79 25.23
CA LEU A 61 16.92 -10.22 26.11
C LEU A 61 18.00 -11.24 26.48
N GLU A 62 17.64 -12.52 26.58
CA GLU A 62 18.60 -13.59 26.87
C GLU A 62 19.61 -13.71 25.73
N THR A 63 19.13 -13.78 24.48
CA THR A 63 19.99 -13.80 23.29
C THR A 63 20.84 -12.54 23.18
N TRP A 64 20.27 -11.37 23.49
CA TRP A 64 21.03 -10.12 23.55
C TRP A 64 22.20 -10.18 24.53
N ASN A 65 21.98 -10.72 25.73
CA ASN A 65 23.00 -10.83 26.77
C ASN A 65 24.10 -11.85 26.46
N ASN A 66 23.83 -12.81 25.56
CA ASN A 66 24.79 -13.81 25.11
C ASN A 66 25.78 -13.28 24.06
N PHE A 67 25.54 -12.11 23.45
CA PHE A 67 26.48 -11.51 22.50
C PHE A 67 27.74 -10.97 23.18
N THR A 68 28.86 -10.96 22.44
CA THR A 68 30.09 -10.33 22.90
C THR A 68 29.92 -8.81 23.03
N ASN A 69 30.80 -8.15 23.80
CA ASN A 69 30.76 -6.70 23.93
C ASN A 69 30.92 -5.98 22.58
N GLU A 70 31.79 -6.48 21.71
CA GLU A 70 32.00 -5.91 20.37
C GLU A 70 30.74 -6.04 19.50
N GLN A 71 30.06 -7.19 19.54
CA GLN A 71 28.80 -7.41 18.83
C GLN A 71 27.70 -6.48 19.34
N ARG A 72 27.58 -6.32 20.67
CA ARG A 72 26.60 -5.42 21.27
C ARG A 72 26.87 -3.97 20.89
N GLN A 73 28.11 -3.51 20.95
CA GLN A 73 28.49 -2.16 20.51
C GLN A 73 28.16 -1.93 19.02
N HIS A 74 28.44 -2.92 18.17
CA HIS A 74 28.07 -2.84 16.76
C HIS A 74 26.55 -2.77 16.57
N LEU A 75 25.77 -3.59 17.28
CA LEU A 75 24.31 -3.58 17.19
C LEU A 75 23.70 -2.28 17.75
N GLU A 76 24.27 -1.74 18.83
CA GLU A 76 23.88 -0.45 19.42
C GLU A 76 24.08 0.73 18.44
N SER A 77 24.97 0.60 17.46
CA SER A 77 25.16 1.63 16.42
C SER A 77 23.95 1.80 15.51
N PHE A 78 23.07 0.80 15.42
CA PHE A 78 21.81 0.87 14.66
C PHE A 78 20.65 1.45 15.48
N LEU A 79 20.84 1.66 16.79
CA LEU A 79 19.83 2.30 17.63
C LEU A 79 19.83 3.82 17.43
N PRO A 80 18.71 4.50 17.74
CA PRO A 80 18.67 5.96 17.73
C PRO A 80 19.75 6.57 18.62
N THR A 81 20.31 7.69 18.18
CA THR A 81 21.22 8.51 19.00
C THR A 81 20.39 9.51 19.80
N PHE A 82 20.61 9.55 21.11
CA PHE A 82 19.95 10.48 22.02
C PHE A 82 20.90 11.62 22.41
N PRO A 83 20.37 12.85 22.57
CA PRO A 83 21.19 14.01 22.92
C PRO A 83 21.72 13.97 24.36
N GLU A 84 21.00 13.33 25.27
CA GLU A 84 21.33 13.20 26.69
C GLU A 84 21.24 11.73 27.08
N TYR A 85 22.12 11.29 27.99
CA TYR A 85 22.11 9.92 28.56
C TYR A 85 22.03 8.79 27.52
N ASP A 86 22.73 8.94 26.38
CA ASP A 86 22.60 8.06 25.20
C ASP A 86 22.71 6.55 25.52
N LEU A 87 23.69 6.16 26.35
CA LEU A 87 23.87 4.75 26.73
C LEU A 87 22.70 4.20 27.57
N GLU A 88 22.19 5.01 28.50
CA GLU A 88 21.09 4.61 29.39
C GLU A 88 19.77 4.56 28.62
N GLU A 89 19.50 5.55 27.78
CA GLU A 89 18.31 5.59 26.93
C GLU A 89 18.31 4.45 25.90
N LYS A 90 19.46 4.08 25.35
CA LYS A 90 19.59 2.89 24.49
C LYS A 90 19.30 1.60 25.25
N ALA A 91 19.84 1.44 26.45
CA ALA A 91 19.56 0.27 27.29
C ALA A 91 18.06 0.16 27.63
N ASN A 92 17.44 1.28 28.01
CA ASN A 92 16.00 1.36 28.25
C ASN A 92 15.21 1.00 26.98
N THR A 93 15.58 1.58 25.84
CA THR A 93 14.95 1.32 24.54
C THR A 93 15.00 -0.17 24.17
N LEU A 94 16.13 -0.85 24.39
CA LEU A 94 16.26 -2.29 24.17
C LEU A 94 15.36 -3.11 25.11
N GLY A 95 15.30 -2.74 26.39
CA GLY A 95 14.38 -3.36 27.35
C GLY A 95 12.93 -3.27 26.88
N LYS A 96 12.49 -2.08 26.48
CA LYS A 96 11.15 -1.86 25.92
C LYS A 96 10.90 -2.66 24.63
N LEU A 97 11.91 -2.72 23.76
CA LEU A 97 11.83 -3.43 22.48
C LEU A 97 11.54 -4.93 22.69
N PHE A 98 12.33 -5.58 23.54
CA PHE A 98 12.22 -7.01 23.80
C PHE A 98 11.05 -7.38 24.72
N ASN A 99 10.63 -6.47 25.61
CA ASN A 99 9.43 -6.67 26.44
C ASN A 99 8.11 -6.53 25.67
N GLY A 100 8.16 -6.23 24.36
CA GLY A 100 6.95 -6.11 23.55
C GLY A 100 6.23 -4.77 23.70
N GLU A 101 6.88 -3.74 24.24
CA GLU A 101 6.25 -2.43 24.41
C GLU A 101 5.95 -1.74 23.07
N THR A 102 5.02 -0.80 23.10
CA THR A 102 4.56 -0.08 21.92
C THR A 102 5.48 1.11 21.61
N PHE A 103 5.92 1.20 20.36
CA PHE A 103 6.71 2.33 19.85
C PHE A 103 5.87 3.21 18.92
N LYS A 104 5.67 2.74 17.68
CA LYS A 104 4.90 3.46 16.65
C LYS A 104 3.92 2.48 16.02
N PHE A 105 2.66 2.59 16.43
CA PHE A 105 1.58 1.70 16.02
C PHE A 105 1.85 0.22 16.35
N GLY A 106 2.37 -0.03 17.55
CA GLY A 106 2.70 -1.36 18.07
C GLY A 106 4.20 -1.55 18.30
N ASN A 107 4.58 -2.79 18.61
CA ASN A 107 5.97 -3.18 18.81
C ASN A 107 6.65 -3.49 17.45
N PRO A 108 7.87 -2.98 17.21
CA PRO A 108 8.62 -3.24 15.97
C PRO A 108 8.92 -4.73 15.72
N LEU A 109 9.31 -5.50 16.74
CA LEU A 109 9.60 -6.94 16.61
C LEU A 109 8.33 -7.73 16.25
N THR A 110 7.20 -7.40 16.88
CA THR A 110 5.91 -8.03 16.54
C THR A 110 5.51 -7.71 15.10
N THR A 111 5.69 -6.46 14.67
CA THR A 111 5.40 -6.04 13.29
C THR A 111 6.30 -6.75 12.29
N PHE A 112 7.59 -6.89 12.62
CA PHE A 112 8.56 -7.59 11.79
C PHE A 112 8.27 -9.09 11.69
N SER A 113 7.94 -9.76 12.80
CA SER A 113 7.51 -11.16 12.83
C SER A 113 6.26 -11.39 11.97
N ASN A 114 5.24 -10.53 12.09
CA ASN A 114 4.04 -10.59 11.26
C ASN A 114 4.35 -10.38 9.77
N GLN A 115 5.27 -9.47 9.45
CA GLN A 115 5.71 -9.23 8.07
C GLN A 115 6.51 -10.42 7.50
N LEU A 116 7.36 -11.04 8.31
CA LEU A 116 8.07 -12.27 7.92
C LEU A 116 7.07 -13.38 7.58
N ARG A 117 6.13 -13.68 8.49
CA ARG A 117 5.09 -14.69 8.29
C ARG A 117 4.20 -14.39 7.09
N ALA A 118 3.96 -13.13 6.78
CA ALA A 118 3.17 -12.71 5.62
C ALA A 118 3.97 -12.77 4.29
N GLY A 119 5.23 -13.23 4.29
CA GLY A 119 6.09 -13.26 3.10
C GLY A 119 6.46 -11.87 2.59
N TYR A 120 6.36 -10.83 3.43
CA TYR A 120 6.61 -9.44 3.04
C TYR A 120 8.04 -9.23 2.56
N PHE A 121 9.00 -10.07 2.96
CA PHE A 121 10.40 -9.92 2.57
C PHE A 121 10.82 -10.74 1.36
N ARG A 122 9.93 -11.52 0.73
CA ARG A 122 10.28 -12.27 -0.48
C ARG A 122 10.75 -11.35 -1.63
N PRO A 123 11.71 -11.77 -2.46
CA PRO A 123 12.31 -10.94 -3.50
C PRO A 123 11.31 -10.51 -4.59
N ASP A 124 10.41 -11.39 -4.98
CA ASP A 124 9.31 -11.13 -5.92
C ASP A 124 8.33 -10.09 -5.37
N VAL A 125 7.91 -10.24 -4.10
CA VAL A 125 7.04 -9.30 -3.39
C VAL A 125 7.74 -7.95 -3.19
N ALA A 126 9.04 -7.93 -2.91
CA ALA A 126 9.86 -6.71 -2.84
C ALA A 126 9.92 -5.98 -4.17
N ARG A 127 10.15 -6.70 -5.28
CA ARG A 127 10.16 -6.14 -6.63
C ARG A 127 8.81 -5.55 -6.98
N MET A 128 7.72 -6.29 -6.76
CA MET A 128 6.36 -5.84 -7.05
C MET A 128 6.02 -4.55 -6.28
N ARG A 129 6.28 -4.50 -4.97
CA ARG A 129 6.05 -3.29 -4.16
C ARG A 129 6.87 -2.09 -4.63
N SER A 130 8.10 -2.31 -5.10
CA SER A 130 8.94 -1.24 -5.65
C SER A 130 8.32 -0.66 -6.93
N LEU A 131 7.85 -1.51 -7.83
CA LEU A 131 7.15 -1.10 -9.05
C LEU A 131 5.87 -0.32 -8.73
N LEU A 132 5.05 -0.82 -7.80
CA LEU A 132 3.83 -0.15 -7.36
C LEU A 132 4.11 1.24 -6.77
N ARG A 133 5.13 1.36 -5.91
CA ARG A 133 5.54 2.65 -5.34
C ARG A 133 5.96 3.65 -6.42
N LYS A 134 6.73 3.22 -7.42
CA LYS A 134 7.13 4.06 -8.56
C LYS A 134 5.91 4.51 -9.38
N ALA A 135 4.97 3.60 -9.65
CA ALA A 135 3.74 3.90 -10.38
C ALA A 135 2.86 4.91 -9.63
N GLN A 136 2.64 4.67 -8.33
CA GLN A 136 1.88 5.57 -7.45
C GLN A 136 2.52 6.95 -7.33
N GLN A 137 3.85 7.04 -7.27
CA GLN A 137 4.55 8.32 -7.24
C GLN A 137 4.34 9.10 -8.55
N LYS A 138 4.42 8.41 -9.69
CA LYS A 138 4.18 9.01 -11.02
C LYS A 138 2.73 9.50 -11.14
N GLU A 139 1.77 8.71 -10.67
CA GLU A 139 0.36 9.10 -10.62
C GLU A 139 0.13 10.30 -9.70
N SER A 140 0.69 10.29 -8.50
CA SER A 140 0.57 11.39 -7.52
C SER A 140 1.08 12.71 -8.10
N LYS A 141 2.24 12.71 -8.77
CA LYS A 141 2.78 13.89 -9.45
C LYS A 141 1.84 14.40 -10.56
N ARG A 142 1.25 13.49 -11.36
CA ARG A 142 0.26 13.88 -12.38
C ARG A 142 -1.00 14.45 -11.74
N ALA A 143 -1.53 13.79 -10.71
CA ALA A 143 -2.72 14.24 -10.01
C ALA A 143 -2.52 15.63 -9.41
N GLN A 144 -1.32 15.95 -8.91
CA GLN A 144 -0.99 17.30 -8.43
C GLN A 144 -1.07 18.33 -9.56
N LYS A 145 -0.45 18.07 -10.73
CA LYS A 145 -0.53 18.96 -11.90
C LYS A 145 -1.96 19.17 -12.40
N TRP A 146 -2.74 18.10 -12.45
CA TRP A 146 -4.16 18.18 -12.82
C TRP A 146 -4.97 19.00 -11.82
N ARG A 147 -4.75 18.79 -10.50
CA ARG A 147 -5.42 19.59 -9.45
C ARG A 147 -5.10 21.07 -9.58
N THR A 148 -3.84 21.44 -9.85
CA THR A 148 -3.46 22.84 -10.03
C THR A 148 -4.07 23.45 -11.29
N PHE A 149 -4.10 22.70 -12.38
CA PHE A 149 -4.72 23.13 -13.63
C PHE A 149 -6.24 23.34 -13.47
N ASP A 150 -6.92 22.37 -12.85
CA ASP A 150 -8.36 22.47 -12.57
C ASP A 150 -8.68 23.65 -11.66
N LEU A 151 -7.85 23.88 -10.64
CA LEU A 151 -7.97 25.04 -9.76
C LEU A 151 -7.83 26.34 -10.56
N LEU A 152 -6.80 26.47 -11.39
CA LEU A 152 -6.60 27.64 -12.24
C LEU A 152 -7.80 27.90 -13.15
N LYS A 153 -8.32 26.85 -13.83
CA LYS A 153 -9.51 26.95 -14.67
C LYS A 153 -10.72 27.44 -13.88
N SER A 154 -10.91 26.95 -12.66
CA SER A 154 -12.03 27.37 -11.80
C SER A 154 -11.89 28.83 -11.34
N VAL A 155 -10.67 29.28 -11.02
CA VAL A 155 -10.38 30.66 -10.61
C VAL A 155 -10.52 31.62 -11.79
N LEU A 156 -10.03 31.26 -12.98
CA LEU A 156 -10.21 32.08 -14.18
C LEU A 156 -11.68 32.19 -14.56
N GLY A 157 -12.43 31.08 -14.58
CA GLY A 157 -13.85 31.09 -14.90
C GLY A 157 -14.71 31.85 -13.89
N SER A 158 -14.33 31.85 -12.60
CA SER A 158 -15.01 32.68 -11.60
C SER A 158 -14.72 34.17 -11.78
N ARG A 159 -13.46 34.53 -12.04
CA ARG A 159 -13.07 35.93 -12.30
C ARG A 159 -13.71 36.49 -13.56
N GLN A 160 -13.73 35.72 -14.65
CA GLN A 160 -14.39 36.13 -15.88
C GLN A 160 -15.86 36.47 -15.64
N ARG A 161 -16.60 35.61 -14.91
CA ARG A 161 -18.00 35.89 -14.55
C ARG A 161 -18.17 37.18 -13.75
N LEU A 162 -17.23 37.51 -12.86
CA LEU A 162 -17.28 38.77 -12.10
C LEU A 162 -17.03 39.98 -13.01
N VAL A 163 -16.08 39.88 -13.93
CA VAL A 163 -15.80 40.94 -14.91
C VAL A 163 -17.02 41.14 -15.82
N ASP A 164 -17.57 40.07 -16.38
CA ASP A 164 -18.75 40.12 -17.24
C ASP A 164 -19.95 40.74 -16.50
N ALA A 165 -20.16 40.40 -15.22
CA ALA A 165 -21.22 41.00 -14.41
C ALA A 165 -21.06 42.53 -14.28
N VAL A 166 -19.84 43.00 -13.99
CA VAL A 166 -19.56 44.45 -13.89
C VAL A 166 -19.74 45.15 -15.24
N VAL A 167 -19.24 44.56 -16.32
CA VAL A 167 -19.38 45.10 -17.69
C VAL A 167 -20.85 45.22 -18.09
N ASN A 168 -21.68 44.25 -17.71
CA ASN A 168 -23.12 44.24 -17.98
C ASN A 168 -23.95 45.09 -16.99
N GLY A 169 -23.31 45.81 -16.06
CA GLY A 169 -23.98 46.67 -15.09
C GLY A 169 -24.65 45.92 -13.92
N GLU A 170 -24.37 44.63 -13.77
CA GLU A 170 -24.88 43.82 -12.65
C GLU A 170 -23.97 43.94 -11.42
N LYS A 171 -24.55 43.77 -10.22
CA LYS A 171 -23.75 43.70 -8.99
C LYS A 171 -23.00 42.36 -8.92
N PRO A 172 -21.68 42.34 -8.76
CA PRO A 172 -20.90 41.10 -8.68
C PRO A 172 -21.35 40.26 -7.48
N LYS A 173 -21.83 39.04 -7.74
CA LYS A 173 -22.20 38.08 -6.69
C LYS A 173 -20.98 37.25 -6.30
N PRO A 174 -20.75 36.99 -5.00
CA PRO A 174 -19.71 36.06 -4.55
C PRO A 174 -19.88 34.71 -5.25
N CYS A 175 -18.78 34.13 -5.72
CA CYS A 175 -18.85 32.82 -6.36
C CYS A 175 -19.41 31.78 -5.39
N PRO A 176 -20.37 30.94 -5.82
CA PRO A 176 -20.82 29.83 -4.99
C PRO A 176 -19.61 28.90 -4.70
N PRO A 177 -19.56 28.30 -3.49
CA PRO A 177 -18.49 27.37 -3.14
C PRO A 177 -18.39 26.29 -4.22
N SER A 178 -17.15 25.88 -4.57
CA SER A 178 -16.92 24.89 -5.62
C SER A 178 -17.85 23.70 -5.40
N VAL A 179 -18.63 23.34 -6.42
CA VAL A 179 -19.54 22.18 -6.40
C VAL A 179 -18.78 21.01 -5.78
N LYS A 180 -19.25 20.50 -4.64
CA LYS A 180 -18.61 19.40 -3.90
C LYS A 180 -18.31 18.30 -4.92
N ARG A 181 -17.02 18.05 -5.20
CA ARG A 181 -16.61 16.95 -6.08
C ARG A 181 -17.27 15.69 -5.53
N ARG A 182 -18.21 15.10 -6.28
CA ARG A 182 -18.78 13.79 -5.93
C ARG A 182 -17.61 12.86 -5.65
N THR A 183 -17.52 12.38 -4.42
CA THR A 183 -16.40 11.58 -3.94
C THR A 183 -16.28 10.34 -4.83
N ARG A 184 -15.05 9.87 -5.10
CA ARG A 184 -14.85 8.61 -5.86
C ARG A 184 -15.61 7.43 -5.23
N THR A 185 -15.80 7.47 -3.91
CA THR A 185 -16.62 6.50 -3.16
C THR A 185 -18.08 6.46 -3.63
N SER A 186 -18.65 7.59 -4.06
CA SER A 186 -20.02 7.62 -4.60
C SER A 186 -20.14 6.91 -5.95
N ARG A 187 -19.10 6.96 -6.80
CA ARG A 187 -19.09 6.24 -8.08
C ARG A 187 -18.89 4.74 -7.89
N SER A 188 -18.01 4.32 -6.99
CA SER A 188 -17.85 2.89 -6.67
C SER A 188 -19.12 2.33 -6.05
N ALA A 189 -19.76 3.03 -5.11
CA ALA A 189 -21.03 2.61 -4.52
C ALA A 189 -22.15 2.48 -5.57
N GLN A 190 -22.22 3.41 -6.52
CA GLN A 190 -23.16 3.34 -7.65
C GLN A 190 -22.88 2.15 -8.57
N ASN A 191 -21.62 1.86 -8.87
CA ASN A 191 -21.23 0.72 -9.71
C ASN A 191 -21.50 -0.61 -9.00
N VAL A 192 -21.25 -0.71 -7.70
CA VAL A 192 -21.58 -1.89 -6.89
C VAL A 192 -23.09 -2.10 -6.86
N LYS A 193 -23.87 -1.02 -6.66
CA LYS A 193 -25.34 -1.07 -6.75
C LYS A 193 -25.80 -1.61 -8.10
N ALA A 194 -25.27 -1.06 -9.20
CA ALA A 194 -25.64 -1.50 -10.55
C ALA A 194 -25.32 -2.97 -10.80
N ARG A 195 -24.15 -3.44 -10.36
CA ARG A 195 -23.74 -4.85 -10.44
C ARG A 195 -24.70 -5.75 -9.64
N TYR A 196 -25.00 -5.38 -8.39
CA TYR A 196 -25.91 -6.15 -7.52
C TYR A 196 -27.28 -6.38 -8.18
N PHE A 197 -27.92 -5.32 -8.71
CA PHE A 197 -29.21 -5.45 -9.38
C PHE A 197 -29.13 -6.21 -10.72
N GLN A 198 -27.99 -6.14 -11.41
CA GLN A 198 -27.75 -6.94 -12.60
C GLN A 198 -27.66 -8.43 -12.26
N GLU A 199 -26.95 -8.81 -11.21
CA GLU A 199 -26.86 -10.20 -10.77
C GLU A 199 -28.23 -10.73 -10.29
N LEU A 200 -29.00 -9.94 -9.54
CA LEU A 200 -30.37 -10.31 -9.17
C LEU A 200 -31.28 -10.55 -10.38
N ALA A 201 -31.15 -9.72 -11.42
CA ALA A 201 -31.92 -9.88 -12.65
C ALA A 201 -31.55 -11.18 -13.38
N LEU A 202 -30.25 -11.51 -13.44
CA LEU A 202 -29.78 -12.77 -14.04
C LEU A 202 -30.23 -14.00 -13.26
N LEU A 203 -30.15 -13.96 -11.93
CA LEU A 203 -30.63 -15.03 -11.06
C LEU A 203 -32.14 -15.25 -11.23
N LYS A 204 -32.91 -14.17 -11.35
CA LYS A 204 -34.35 -14.24 -11.57
C LYS A 204 -34.70 -14.84 -12.93
N GLU A 205 -33.93 -14.49 -13.97
CA GLU A 205 -34.05 -15.08 -15.31
C GLU A 205 -33.76 -16.59 -15.29
N GLU A 206 -32.70 -17.02 -14.60
CA GLU A 206 -32.31 -18.42 -14.49
C GLU A 206 -33.33 -19.28 -13.71
N VAL A 207 -33.92 -18.73 -12.64
CA VAL A 207 -34.86 -19.45 -11.77
C VAL A 207 -36.30 -19.44 -12.31
N GLY A 208 -36.61 -18.61 -13.31
CA GLY A 208 -37.94 -18.55 -13.94
C GLY A 208 -39.05 -18.00 -13.03
N GLU A 209 -38.69 -17.33 -11.94
CA GLU A 209 -39.64 -16.75 -10.98
C GLU A 209 -40.13 -15.37 -11.46
N SER A 210 -41.38 -15.30 -11.91
CA SER A 210 -42.03 -14.06 -12.34
C SER A 210 -42.70 -13.27 -11.21
N THR A 211 -42.68 -13.76 -9.97
CA THR A 211 -43.35 -13.12 -8.83
C THR A 211 -42.41 -12.17 -8.08
N GLN A 212 -42.80 -10.90 -7.97
CA GLN A 212 -42.19 -9.94 -7.04
C GLN A 212 -42.53 -10.37 -5.60
N SER A 213 -41.69 -11.19 -4.98
CA SER A 213 -41.86 -11.57 -3.58
C SER A 213 -40.50 -11.84 -2.95
N SER A 214 -39.71 -10.80 -2.72
CA SER A 214 -38.59 -10.88 -1.78
C SER A 214 -38.33 -9.53 -1.13
N GLU A 215 -38.23 -9.56 0.19
CA GLU A 215 -37.96 -8.43 1.11
C GLU A 215 -36.55 -7.84 0.91
N ASP A 216 -35.69 -8.49 0.11
CA ASP A 216 -34.31 -8.09 -0.19
C ASP A 216 -34.17 -6.98 -1.25
N GLU A 217 -35.25 -6.57 -1.94
CA GLU A 217 -35.21 -5.41 -2.84
C GLU A 217 -34.94 -4.09 -2.09
N GLN A 218 -35.13 -4.09 -0.76
CA GLN A 218 -34.90 -2.95 0.12
C GLN A 218 -33.48 -2.98 0.70
N TYR A 219 -32.50 -2.58 -0.11
CA TYR A 219 -31.12 -2.34 0.32
C TYR A 219 -31.08 -1.46 1.59
N PRO A 220 -30.63 -1.93 2.78
CA PRO A 220 -30.62 -1.11 3.97
C PRO A 220 -29.40 -0.20 3.97
N GLY A 221 -29.62 1.12 4.10
CA GLY A 221 -28.57 2.07 4.44
C GLY A 221 -28.44 3.26 3.51
N ALA A 222 -29.21 4.30 3.79
CA ALA A 222 -28.69 5.66 3.86
C ALA A 222 -28.75 6.10 5.32
#